data_AF-A0A974UVI2-F1
#
_entry.id   AF-A0A974UVI2-F1
#
_cell.length_a   1.000
_cell.length_b   1.000
_cell.length_c   1.000
_cell.angle_alpha   90.00
_cell.angle_beta   90.00
_cell.angle_gamma   90.00
#
_symmetry.space_group_name_H-M   'P 1'
#
loop_
_entity.id
_entity.type
_entity.pdbx_description
1 polymer ?
#
loop_
_entity_poly.entity_id
_entity_poly.type
_entity_poly.pdbx_seq_one_letter_code
_entity_poly.pdbx_strand_id
1 'polypeptide(L)'
;MRPIAVLEVDGVLALDDPCVPVVETVVHTCGHRWARPIKIPVGAADVLHRLAAEFDVVWASSWSHNAHPALQEALDLPTEPWPFLPVQFRKLTAIRTHAAGRPWAWIDDAIHDLGPIPEPKDGLLVPVDPRVGIMAVDPVALREEVFERVTTRLS
;
A
#
# COMPACT_ATOMS: atom_id res chain seq x y z
N MET A 1 -6.14 -19.29 0.68
CA MET A 1 -6.55 -17.97 1.19
C MET A 1 -5.47 -16.97 0.77
N ARG A 2 -5.82 -15.85 0.12
CA ARG A 2 -4.81 -14.87 -0.31
C ARG A 2 -4.31 -14.05 0.89
N PRO A 3 -3.04 -13.65 0.93
CA PRO A 3 -2.56 -12.68 1.92
C PRO A 3 -3.18 -11.29 1.68
N ILE A 4 -3.07 -10.40 2.67
CA ILE A 4 -3.54 -9.01 2.56
C ILE A 4 -2.34 -8.09 2.26
N ALA A 5 -2.48 -7.19 1.30
CA ALA A 5 -1.54 -6.09 1.10
C ALA A 5 -2.18 -4.80 1.61
N VAL A 6 -1.57 -4.19 2.61
CA VAL A 6 -2.02 -2.93 3.20
C VAL A 6 -1.15 -1.80 2.67
N LEU A 7 -1.78 -0.81 2.04
CA LEU A 7 -1.09 0.16 1.21
C LEU A 7 -1.33 1.61 1.67
N GLU A 8 -0.24 2.33 1.91
CA GLU A 8 -0.25 3.80 2.02
C GLU A 8 -0.28 4.44 0.60
N VAL A 9 -0.71 5.71 0.51
CA VAL A 9 -0.73 6.50 -0.73
C VAL A 9 0.48 7.44 -0.79
N ASP A 10 0.65 8.31 0.20
CA ASP A 10 1.78 9.26 0.22
C ASP A 10 3.10 8.48 0.35
N GLY A 11 4.13 8.87 -0.39
CA GLY A 11 5.43 8.18 -0.39
C GLY A 11 5.44 6.82 -1.10
N VAL A 12 4.29 6.15 -1.28
CA VAL A 12 4.21 4.88 -2.00
C VAL A 12 3.72 5.07 -3.45
N LEU A 13 2.62 5.80 -3.64
CA LEU A 13 2.00 6.05 -4.95
C LEU A 13 2.06 7.52 -5.35
N ALA A 14 1.94 8.43 -4.39
CA ALA A 14 2.06 9.87 -4.57
C ALA A 14 3.39 10.35 -4.00
N LEU A 15 4.36 10.63 -4.88
CA LEU A 15 5.72 10.99 -4.49
C LEU A 15 5.91 12.51 -4.44
N ASP A 16 6.74 12.98 -3.50
CA ASP A 16 7.08 14.41 -3.36
C ASP A 16 8.37 14.77 -4.12
N ASP A 17 9.46 14.05 -3.84
CA ASP A 17 10.80 14.23 -4.44
C ASP A 17 11.30 12.94 -5.15
N PRO A 18 10.69 12.55 -6.28
CA PRO A 18 10.98 11.27 -6.91
C PRO A 18 12.38 11.21 -7.56
N CYS A 19 13.06 10.07 -7.43
CA CYS A 19 14.27 9.73 -8.18
C CYS A 19 14.02 8.72 -9.31
N VAL A 20 12.75 8.40 -9.56
CA VAL A 20 12.26 7.57 -10.68
C VAL A 20 11.44 8.42 -11.66
N PRO A 21 11.27 8.02 -12.93
CA PRO A 21 10.35 8.69 -13.83
C PRO A 21 8.92 8.71 -13.29
N VAL A 22 8.25 9.86 -13.40
CA VAL A 22 6.89 10.07 -12.91
C VAL A 22 5.99 10.70 -13.97
N VAL A 23 4.70 10.46 -13.83
CA VAL A 23 3.63 11.25 -14.48
C VAL A 23 3.10 12.23 -13.44
N GLU A 24 3.11 13.52 -13.79
CA GLU A 24 2.42 14.54 -13.00
C GLU A 24 0.95 14.57 -13.39
N THR A 25 0.06 14.50 -12.41
CA THR A 25 -1.38 14.56 -12.62
C THR A 25 -2.07 15.29 -11.48
N VAL A 26 -3.31 15.68 -11.69
CA VAL A 26 -4.16 16.27 -10.66
C VAL A 26 -5.25 15.26 -10.32
N VAL A 27 -5.28 14.81 -9.07
CA VAL A 27 -6.34 13.94 -8.59
C VAL A 27 -7.41 14.73 -7.86
N HIS A 28 -8.64 14.24 -7.98
CA HIS A 28 -9.82 14.91 -7.47
C HIS A 28 -10.50 14.10 -6.37
N THR A 29 -10.98 14.77 -5.33
CA THR A 29 -11.75 14.13 -4.24
C THR A 29 -13.01 14.92 -3.92
N CYS A 30 -13.94 14.30 -3.18
CA CYS A 30 -15.20 14.90 -2.75
C CYS A 30 -16.02 15.54 -3.89
N GLY A 31 -16.20 14.81 -5.00
CA GLY A 31 -16.95 15.30 -6.17
C GLY A 31 -16.30 16.51 -6.84
N HIS A 32 -14.97 16.44 -7.06
CA HIS A 32 -14.15 17.48 -7.69
C HIS A 32 -13.98 18.79 -6.91
N ARG A 33 -14.42 18.86 -5.66
CA ARG A 33 -14.25 20.05 -4.81
C ARG A 33 -12.80 20.27 -4.37
N TRP A 34 -12.03 19.19 -4.29
CA TRP A 34 -10.61 19.24 -3.96
C TRP A 34 -9.82 18.66 -5.11
N ALA A 35 -8.70 19.31 -5.42
CA ALA A 35 -7.76 18.93 -6.45
C ALA A 35 -6.35 18.98 -5.83
N ARG A 36 -5.59 17.90 -5.99
CA ARG A 36 -4.20 17.82 -5.50
C ARG A 36 -3.30 17.41 -6.66
N PRO A 37 -2.28 18.20 -7.04
CA PRO A 37 -1.24 17.71 -7.93
C PRO A 37 -0.43 16.63 -7.21
N ILE A 38 -0.18 15.52 -7.91
CA ILE A 38 0.65 14.41 -7.42
C ILE A 38 1.59 13.93 -8.52
N LYS A 39 2.69 13.29 -8.11
CA LYS A 39 3.64 12.63 -9.00
C LYS A 39 3.52 11.12 -8.80
N ILE A 40 3.12 10.41 -9.84
CA ILE A 40 2.94 8.94 -9.81
C ILE A 40 4.09 8.28 -10.56
N PRO A 41 4.76 7.25 -10.01
CA PRO A 41 5.78 6.51 -10.74
C PRO A 41 5.25 5.92 -12.06
N VAL A 42 6.03 6.06 -13.13
CA VAL A 42 5.74 5.36 -14.39
C VAL A 42 5.81 3.84 -14.12
N GLY A 43 4.71 3.13 -14.42
CA GLY A 43 4.57 1.69 -14.17
C GLY A 43 3.90 1.33 -12.84
N ALA A 44 3.47 2.31 -12.03
CA ALA A 44 2.76 2.04 -10.77
C ALA A 44 1.48 1.20 -10.97
N ALA A 45 0.72 1.45 -12.04
CA ALA A 45 -0.46 0.67 -12.39
C ALA A 45 -0.13 -0.83 -12.57
N ASP A 46 0.91 -1.15 -13.33
CA ASP A 46 1.34 -2.54 -13.55
C ASP A 46 1.79 -3.24 -12.26
N VAL A 47 2.46 -2.52 -11.36
CA VAL A 47 2.81 -3.06 -10.04
C VAL A 47 1.56 -3.32 -9.21
N LEU A 48 0.57 -2.40 -9.23
CA LEU A 48 -0.68 -2.56 -8.50
C LEU A 48 -1.56 -3.68 -9.06
N HIS A 49 -1.61 -3.88 -10.38
CA HIS A 49 -2.33 -5.01 -10.97
C HIS A 49 -1.72 -6.34 -10.56
N ARG A 50 -0.39 -6.44 -10.57
CA ARG A 50 0.31 -7.64 -10.07
C ARG A 50 0.11 -7.83 -8.57
N LEU A 51 0.14 -6.76 -7.78
CA LEU A 51 -0.17 -6.80 -6.35
C LEU A 51 -1.60 -7.30 -6.10
N ALA A 52 -2.57 -6.80 -6.86
CA ALA A 52 -3.97 -7.21 -6.82
C ALA A 52 -4.22 -8.57 -7.48
N ALA A 53 -3.24 -9.20 -8.13
CA ALA A 53 -3.29 -10.61 -8.52
C ALA A 53 -2.83 -11.54 -7.39
N GLU A 54 -1.91 -11.07 -6.53
CA GLU A 54 -1.31 -11.86 -5.47
C GLU A 54 -1.96 -11.69 -4.08
N PHE A 55 -2.48 -10.49 -3.78
CA PHE A 55 -3.01 -10.07 -2.47
C PHE A 55 -4.43 -9.50 -2.53
N ASP A 56 -5.22 -9.66 -1.47
CA ASP A 56 -6.38 -8.80 -1.27
C ASP A 56 -5.85 -7.43 -0.81
N VAL A 57 -6.05 -6.38 -1.61
CA VAL A 57 -5.48 -5.06 -1.35
C VAL A 57 -6.42 -4.22 -0.48
N VAL A 58 -5.86 -3.51 0.49
CA VAL A 58 -6.57 -2.64 1.43
C VAL A 58 -5.80 -1.34 1.61
N TRP A 59 -6.49 -0.20 1.56
CA TRP A 59 -5.89 1.10 1.84
C TRP A 59 -5.72 1.33 3.34
N ALA A 60 -4.56 1.84 3.75
CA ALA A 60 -4.33 2.37 5.10
C ALA A 60 -3.59 3.71 4.99
N SER A 61 -4.32 4.72 4.53
CA SER A 61 -3.81 6.05 4.23
C SER A 61 -4.65 7.13 4.91
N SER A 62 -4.03 8.29 5.13
CA SER A 62 -4.73 9.52 5.53
C SER A 62 -5.82 9.94 4.53
N TRP A 63 -5.74 9.47 3.28
CA TRP A 63 -6.73 9.68 2.23
C TRP A 63 -8.03 8.92 2.48
N SER A 64 -8.00 7.87 3.31
CA SER A 64 -9.18 7.10 3.75
C SER A 64 -9.99 6.59 2.54
N HIS A 65 -11.33 6.64 2.63
CA HIS A 65 -12.26 6.28 1.56
C HIS A 65 -12.08 7.07 0.25
N ASN A 66 -11.32 8.18 0.26
CA ASN A 66 -11.04 8.95 -0.95
C ASN A 66 -9.87 8.39 -1.76
N ALA A 67 -9.02 7.51 -1.20
CA ALA A 67 -7.84 7.00 -1.88
C ALA A 67 -8.20 6.35 -3.22
N HIS A 68 -9.13 5.40 -3.19
CA HIS A 68 -9.52 4.65 -4.38
C HIS A 68 -10.13 5.54 -5.49
N PRO A 69 -11.22 6.32 -5.25
CA PRO A 69 -11.80 7.13 -6.31
C PRO A 69 -10.87 8.23 -6.83
N ALA A 70 -9.96 8.76 -5.99
CA ALA A 70 -9.02 9.78 -6.42
C ALA A 70 -7.95 9.23 -7.38
N LEU A 71 -7.53 7.98 -7.17
CA LEU A 71 -6.46 7.34 -7.92
C LEU A 71 -6.95 6.43 -9.05
N GLN A 72 -8.27 6.18 -9.13
CA GLN A 72 -8.85 5.18 -10.01
C GLN A 72 -8.44 5.34 -11.47
N GLU A 73 -8.63 6.52 -12.04
CA GLU A 73 -8.28 6.81 -13.42
C GLU A 73 -6.76 6.79 -13.64
N ALA A 74 -6.00 7.40 -12.73
CA ALA A 74 -4.56 7.56 -12.90
C ALA A 74 -3.76 6.24 -12.76
N LEU A 75 -4.33 5.25 -12.06
CA LEU A 75 -3.68 3.97 -11.79
C LEU A 75 -4.43 2.76 -12.39
N ASP A 76 -5.45 3.01 -13.22
CA ASP A 76 -6.30 1.96 -13.82
C ASP A 76 -6.83 0.98 -12.76
N LEU A 77 -7.37 1.52 -11.65
CA LEU A 77 -7.90 0.70 -10.57
C LEU A 77 -9.27 0.12 -10.94
N PRO A 78 -9.68 -1.01 -10.32
CA PRO A 78 -11.01 -1.59 -10.52
C PRO A 78 -12.15 -0.59 -10.28
N THR A 79 -13.31 -0.83 -10.89
CA THR A 79 -14.50 0.01 -10.64
C THR A 79 -14.98 -0.09 -9.20
N GLU A 80 -14.97 -1.30 -8.63
CA GLU A 80 -15.33 -1.53 -7.24
C GLU A 80 -14.16 -1.13 -6.33
N PRO A 81 -14.38 -0.21 -5.37
CA PRO A 81 -13.31 0.24 -4.49
C PRO A 81 -12.73 -0.88 -3.63
N TRP A 82 -11.41 -0.91 -3.53
CA TRP A 82 -10.76 -1.70 -2.50
C TRP A 82 -11.15 -1.19 -1.10
N PRO A 83 -11.23 -2.07 -0.08
CA PRO A 83 -11.49 -1.67 1.28
C PRO A 83 -10.46 -0.67 1.80
N PHE A 84 -10.82 0.11 2.81
CA PHE A 84 -9.89 0.98 3.52
C PHE A 84 -10.01 0.80 5.04
N LEU A 85 -8.91 1.03 5.75
CA LEU A 85 -8.87 1.08 7.20
C LEU A 85 -9.04 2.55 7.64
N PRO A 86 -10.04 2.88 8.49
CA PRO A 86 -10.25 4.24 8.99
C PRO A 86 -9.24 4.57 10.11
N VAL A 87 -7.96 4.60 9.77
CA VAL A 87 -6.86 4.71 10.73
C VAL A 87 -5.78 5.67 10.23
N GLN A 88 -5.29 6.52 11.12
CA GLN A 88 -4.14 7.40 10.88
C GLN A 88 -2.92 6.98 11.73
N PHE A 89 -3.17 6.58 12.98
CA PHE A 89 -2.14 6.13 13.92
C PHE A 89 -2.40 4.69 14.35
N ARG A 90 -1.37 3.99 14.85
CA ARG A 90 -1.48 2.59 15.31
C ARG A 90 -1.98 1.64 14.20
N LYS A 91 -1.57 1.89 12.96
CA LYS A 91 -1.95 1.10 11.77
C LYS A 91 -1.76 -0.40 11.98
N LEU A 92 -0.65 -0.81 12.60
CA LEU A 92 -0.37 -2.23 12.89
C LEU A 92 -1.51 -2.95 13.65
N THR A 93 -2.14 -2.30 14.64
CA THR A 93 -3.27 -2.91 15.36
C THR A 93 -4.49 -3.04 14.45
N ALA A 94 -4.81 -2.01 13.66
CA ALA A 94 -5.94 -2.06 12.72
C ALA A 94 -5.73 -3.13 11.64
N ILE A 95 -4.50 -3.25 11.13
CA ILE A 95 -4.10 -4.26 10.16
C ILE A 95 -4.33 -5.66 10.71
N ARG A 96 -3.85 -5.95 11.92
CA ARG A 96 -4.04 -7.26 12.56
C ARG A 96 -5.50 -7.62 12.78
N THR A 97 -6.28 -6.66 13.27
CA THR A 97 -7.72 -6.84 13.46
C THR A 97 -8.42 -7.14 12.14
N HIS A 98 -8.11 -6.38 11.08
CA HIS A 98 -8.66 -6.60 9.75
C HIS A 98 -8.22 -7.93 9.13
N ALA A 99 -6.95 -8.29 9.31
CA ALA A 99 -6.40 -9.53 8.79
C ALA A 99 -7.01 -10.77 9.44
N ALA A 100 -7.48 -10.68 10.68
CA ALA A 100 -8.19 -11.77 11.36
C ALA A 100 -7.45 -13.12 11.28
N GLY A 101 -6.12 -13.10 11.43
CA GLY A 101 -5.25 -14.27 11.34
C GLY A 101 -4.72 -14.59 9.94
N ARG A 102 -5.11 -13.83 8.91
CA ARG A 102 -4.53 -13.92 7.57
C ARG A 102 -3.10 -13.35 7.56
N PRO A 103 -2.19 -13.95 6.78
CA PRO A 103 -0.90 -13.32 6.48
C PRO A 103 -1.10 -11.94 5.83
N TRP A 104 -0.26 -10.98 6.18
CA TRP A 104 -0.36 -9.62 5.66
C TRP A 104 1.03 -9.01 5.38
N ALA A 105 1.07 -8.07 4.43
CA ALA A 105 2.19 -7.18 4.17
C ALA A 105 1.71 -5.73 4.31
N TRP A 106 2.47 -4.89 5.01
CA TRP A 106 2.19 -3.45 5.13
C TRP A 106 3.27 -2.65 4.39
N ILE A 107 2.87 -2.00 3.29
CA ILE A 107 3.71 -1.23 2.38
C ILE A 107 3.49 0.26 2.66
N ASP A 108 4.51 0.91 3.23
CA ASP A 108 4.41 2.28 3.77
C ASP A 108 5.81 2.86 3.97
N ASP A 109 6.01 4.13 3.62
CA ASP A 109 7.29 4.83 3.70
C ASP A 109 7.62 5.27 5.13
N ALA A 110 6.59 5.52 5.96
CA ALA A 110 6.74 5.99 7.33
C ALA A 110 7.02 4.86 8.34
N ILE A 111 7.20 3.60 7.89
CA ILE A 111 7.52 2.48 8.78
C ILE A 111 8.79 2.74 9.60
N HIS A 112 9.76 3.45 9.01
CA HIS A 112 11.00 3.81 9.69
C HIS A 112 10.79 4.79 10.86
N ASP A 113 9.74 5.59 10.83
CA ASP A 113 9.44 6.61 11.85
C ASP A 113 8.74 6.04 13.08
N LEU A 114 8.30 4.78 13.02
CA LEU A 114 7.61 4.10 14.12
C LEU A 114 8.55 3.69 15.26
N GLY A 115 9.86 3.87 15.09
CA GLY A 115 10.89 3.42 16.02
C GLY A 115 11.14 1.91 15.95
N PRO A 116 11.81 1.31 16.94
CA PRO A 116 12.08 -0.12 16.95
C PRO A 116 10.77 -0.93 17.09
N ILE A 117 10.26 -1.44 15.98
CA ILE A 117 9.15 -2.39 15.97
C ILE A 117 9.74 -3.81 15.98
N PRO A 118 9.41 -4.65 16.98
CA PRO A 118 9.73 -6.06 16.91
C PRO A 118 9.11 -6.66 15.65
N GLU A 119 9.92 -7.37 14.85
CA GLU A 119 9.45 -7.99 13.62
C GLU A 119 8.16 -8.81 13.88
N PRO A 120 7.04 -8.46 13.22
CA PRO A 120 5.79 -9.20 13.36
C PRO A 120 5.99 -10.66 12.96
N LYS A 121 5.37 -11.58 13.72
CA LYS A 121 5.39 -13.02 13.38
C LYS A 121 4.26 -13.40 12.42
N ASP A 122 3.27 -12.54 12.31
CA ASP A 122 1.99 -12.75 11.63
C ASP A 122 1.90 -11.97 10.30
N GLY A 123 2.96 -11.24 9.94
CA GLY A 123 3.02 -10.48 8.69
C GLY A 123 4.38 -9.82 8.48
N LEU A 124 4.44 -8.97 7.46
CA LEU A 124 5.66 -8.32 6.99
C LEU A 124 5.49 -6.81 6.97
N LEU A 125 6.49 -6.10 7.51
CA LEU A 125 6.64 -4.66 7.35
C LEU A 125 7.50 -4.43 6.11
N VAL A 126 6.97 -3.69 5.14
CA VAL A 126 7.61 -3.41 3.85
C VAL A 126 7.89 -1.91 3.76
N PRO A 127 9.03 -1.45 4.33
CA PRO A 127 9.42 -0.06 4.20
C PRO A 127 9.72 0.28 2.74
N VAL A 128 9.30 1.46 2.31
CA VAL A 128 9.51 1.97 0.95
C VAL A 128 10.29 3.29 1.00
N ASP A 129 11.28 3.46 0.12
CA ASP A 129 11.91 4.77 -0.10
C ASP A 129 10.89 5.68 -0.82
N PRO A 130 10.45 6.81 -0.23
CA PRO A 130 9.42 7.67 -0.80
C PRO A 130 9.83 8.37 -2.11
N ARG A 131 11.10 8.26 -2.51
CA ARG A 131 11.59 8.76 -3.81
C ARG A 131 11.44 7.74 -4.93
N VAL A 132 11.27 6.45 -4.60
CA VAL A 132 11.07 5.34 -5.54
C VAL A 132 9.61 4.86 -5.51
N GLY A 133 9.00 4.85 -4.33
CA GLY A 133 7.63 4.41 -4.13
C GLY A 133 7.43 2.92 -4.43
N ILE A 134 6.24 2.60 -4.94
CA ILE A 134 5.79 1.24 -5.23
C ILE A 134 6.69 0.49 -6.22
N MET A 135 7.53 1.19 -6.98
CA MET A 135 8.44 0.57 -7.95
C MET A 135 9.53 -0.29 -7.32
N ALA A 136 9.79 -0.13 -6.02
CA ALA A 136 10.70 -1.00 -5.28
C ALA A 136 10.07 -2.35 -4.87
N VAL A 137 8.74 -2.51 -5.06
CA VAL A 137 8.00 -3.69 -4.63
C VAL A 137 7.84 -4.68 -5.78
N ASP A 138 8.31 -5.91 -5.58
CA ASP A 138 7.96 -7.07 -6.40
C ASP A 138 6.84 -7.86 -5.70
N PRO A 139 5.60 -7.86 -6.24
CA PRO A 139 4.49 -8.55 -5.62
C PRO A 139 4.67 -10.07 -5.47
N VAL A 140 5.37 -10.72 -6.39
CA VAL A 140 5.55 -12.18 -6.34
C VAL A 140 6.54 -12.54 -5.24
N ALA A 141 7.69 -11.89 -5.22
CA ALA A 141 8.69 -12.07 -4.16
C ALA A 141 8.12 -11.70 -2.78
N LEU A 142 7.34 -10.61 -2.71
CA LEU A 142 6.68 -10.19 -1.47
C LEU A 142 5.72 -11.27 -0.94
N ARG A 143 4.96 -11.91 -1.83
CA ARG A 143 4.06 -13.00 -1.45
C ARG A 143 4.82 -14.19 -0.88
N GLU A 144 5.91 -14.59 -1.53
CA GLU A 144 6.76 -15.68 -1.06
C GLU A 144 7.31 -15.40 0.34
N GLU A 145 7.86 -14.20 0.57
CA GLU A 145 8.39 -13.81 1.89
C GLU A 145 7.29 -13.82 2.97
N VAL A 146 6.09 -13.31 2.66
CA VAL A 146 4.95 -13.34 3.59
C VAL A 146 4.60 -14.77 3.98
N PHE A 147 4.57 -15.71 3.03
CA PHE A 147 4.27 -17.11 3.33
C PHE A 147 5.39 -17.77 4.14
N GLU A 148 6.65 -17.61 3.72
CA GLU A 148 7.80 -18.17 4.43
C GLU A 148 7.85 -17.71 5.89
N ARG A 149 7.61 -16.42 6.16
CA ARG A 149 7.59 -15.88 7.53
C ARG A 149 6.51 -16.50 8.39
N VAL A 150 5.31 -16.70 7.84
CA VAL A 150 4.18 -17.25 8.59
C VAL A 150 4.32 -18.77 8.77
N THR A 151 4.92 -19.50 7.84
CA THR A 151 5.09 -20.97 7.94
C THR A 151 6.30 -21.40 8.77
N THR A 152 7.44 -20.71 8.66
CA THR A 152 8.73 -21.14 9.26
C THR A 152 8.76 -21.06 10.79
N ARG A 153 7.72 -20.51 11.44
CA ARG A 153 7.66 -20.37 12.90
C ARG A 153 6.45 -21.05 13.55
N LEU A 154 5.74 -21.91 12.82
CA LEU A 154 4.76 -22.87 13.35
C LEU A 154 5.36 -24.25 13.64
N SER A 155 6.62 -24.48 13.27
CA SER A 155 7.46 -25.65 13.58
C SER A 155 8.43 -25.35 14.70
#